data_AF-A0A017HIA7-F1
#
_entry.id   AF-A0A017HIA7-F1
#
_cell.length_a   1.000
_cell.length_b   1.000
_cell.length_c   1.000
_cell.angle_alpha   90.00
_cell.angle_beta   90.00
_cell.angle_gamma   90.00
#
_symmetry.space_group_name_H-M   'P 1'
#
loop_
_entity.id
_entity.type
_entity.pdbx_description
1 polymer ?
#
loop_
_entity_poly.entity_id
_entity_poly.type
_entity_poly.pdbx_seq_one_letter_code
_entity_poly.pdbx_strand_id
1 'polypeptide(L)'
;MKIYESSKFHFARTQYRAEVGGFTVLRLTYGRDGGAIKTATARDDSGKPVYPDQKSLILAMKTTLEKVGGLGSAMVLRVDSSNRVFGEFTGTGRQEDFLCFLGWLATEIGIMLELDVKQAA
;
A
#
# COMPACT_ATOMS: atom_id res chain seq x y z
N MET A 1 -12.21 -3.29 3.95
CA MET A 1 -10.79 -3.43 3.52
C MET A 1 -10.28 -4.80 3.97
N LYS A 2 -9.44 -5.45 3.17
CA LYS A 2 -8.81 -6.74 3.51
C LYS A 2 -7.31 -6.70 3.24
N ILE A 3 -6.52 -7.32 4.11
CA ILE A 3 -5.08 -7.52 3.92
C ILE A 3 -4.83 -8.99 3.63
N TYR A 4 -4.04 -9.26 2.59
CA TYR A 4 -3.68 -10.62 2.18
C TYR A 4 -2.17 -10.76 2.12
N GLU A 5 -1.66 -11.91 2.56
CA GLU A 5 -0.28 -12.29 2.26
C GLU A 5 -0.11 -12.43 0.73
N SER A 6 1.05 -12.00 0.23
CA SER A 6 1.36 -11.97 -1.19
C SER A 6 2.69 -12.68 -1.44
N SER A 7 2.77 -13.40 -2.56
CA SER A 7 4.00 -14.08 -3.02
C SER A 7 4.58 -13.42 -4.27
N LYS A 8 4.16 -12.19 -4.59
CA LYS A 8 4.44 -11.54 -5.88
C LYS A 8 5.94 -11.42 -6.20
N PHE A 9 6.76 -11.06 -5.21
CA PHE A 9 8.20 -10.94 -5.38
C PHE A 9 8.89 -12.16 -4.79
N HIS A 10 9.40 -13.07 -5.63
CA HIS A 10 10.05 -14.30 -5.17
C HIS A 10 11.23 -14.11 -4.18
N PHE A 11 11.80 -12.90 -4.12
CA PHE A 11 12.96 -12.58 -3.28
C PHE A 11 12.61 -11.85 -1.96
N ALA A 12 11.38 -11.38 -1.78
CA ALA A 12 10.98 -10.67 -0.56
C ALA A 12 10.31 -11.61 0.44
N ARG A 13 10.87 -11.68 1.66
CA ARG A 13 10.54 -12.70 2.67
C ARG A 13 9.11 -12.64 3.20
N THR A 14 8.55 -11.45 3.35
CA THR A 14 7.18 -11.28 3.84
C THR A 14 6.53 -10.14 3.09
N GLN A 15 5.41 -10.40 2.40
CA GLN A 15 4.72 -9.39 1.63
C GLN A 15 3.22 -9.45 1.88
N TYR A 16 2.60 -8.27 1.82
CA TYR A 16 1.15 -8.14 1.96
C TYR A 16 0.61 -7.21 0.88
N ARG A 17 -0.68 -7.36 0.58
CA ARG A 17 -1.44 -6.41 -0.22
C ARG A 17 -2.70 -5.99 0.53
N ALA A 18 -3.07 -4.72 0.40
CA ALA A 18 -4.33 -4.20 0.92
C ALA A 18 -5.31 -3.99 -0.24
N GLU A 19 -6.51 -4.55 -0.08
CA GLU A 19 -7.61 -4.48 -1.04
C GLU A 19 -8.79 -3.66 -0.50
N VAL A 20 -9.29 -2.73 -1.31
CA VAL A 20 -10.39 -1.80 -0.99
C VAL A 20 -11.26 -1.58 -2.23
N GLY A 21 -12.59 -1.59 -2.09
CA GLY A 21 -13.52 -1.38 -3.20
C GLY A 21 -13.32 -2.30 -4.41
N GLY A 22 -12.80 -3.53 -4.20
CA GLY A 22 -12.50 -4.45 -5.30
C GLY A 22 -11.16 -4.23 -6.01
N PHE A 23 -10.32 -3.33 -5.50
CA PHE A 23 -9.00 -3.02 -6.04
C PHE A 23 -7.88 -3.28 -5.05
N THR A 24 -6.71 -3.68 -5.53
CA THR A 24 -5.46 -3.60 -4.78
C THR A 24 -4.97 -2.16 -4.80
N VAL A 25 -4.82 -1.55 -3.63
CA VAL A 25 -4.40 -0.14 -3.48
C VAL A 25 -2.97 -0.01 -2.97
N LEU A 26 -2.57 -0.85 -2.00
CA LEU A 26 -1.26 -0.78 -1.37
C LEU A 26 -0.60 -2.15 -1.28
N ARG A 27 0.72 -2.15 -1.17
CA ARG A 27 1.53 -3.31 -0.88
C ARG A 27 2.51 -3.01 0.24
N LEU A 28 2.77 -4.00 1.08
CA LEU A 28 3.82 -3.98 2.08
C LEU A 28 4.85 -5.04 1.73
N THR A 29 6.14 -4.68 1.81
CA THR A 29 7.25 -5.62 1.88
C THR A 29 7.93 -5.43 3.22
N TYR A 30 8.01 -6.47 4.03
CA TYR A 30 8.63 -6.44 5.35
C TYR A 30 9.93 -7.26 5.34
N GLY A 31 10.98 -6.67 5.92
CA GLY A 31 12.32 -7.24 6.05
C GLY A 31 12.70 -7.47 7.51
N ARG A 32 14.00 -7.58 7.79
CA ARG A 32 14.48 -7.86 9.15
C ARG A 32 14.16 -6.73 10.14
N ASP A 33 14.41 -5.49 9.74
CA ASP A 33 14.42 -4.32 10.64
C ASP A 33 13.33 -3.29 10.33
N GLY A 34 12.41 -3.61 9.41
CA GLY A 34 11.39 -2.66 8.97
C GLY A 34 10.69 -3.06 7.68
N GLY A 35 9.91 -2.12 7.13
CA GLY A 35 9.05 -2.37 5.99
C GLY A 35 8.95 -1.19 5.02
N ALA A 36 8.49 -1.50 3.81
CA ALA A 36 8.19 -0.56 2.76
C ALA A 36 6.72 -0.73 2.32
N ILE A 37 5.93 0.35 2.44
CA ILE A 37 4.56 0.42 1.92
C ILE A 37 4.57 1.20 0.62
N LYS A 38 3.91 0.68 -0.41
CA LYS A 38 3.93 1.25 -1.76
C LYS A 38 2.54 1.26 -2.38
N THR A 39 2.25 2.22 -3.24
CA THR A 39 1.07 2.14 -4.12
C THR A 39 1.23 0.96 -5.08
N ALA A 40 0.14 0.23 -5.31
CA ALA A 40 0.18 -0.93 -6.18
C ALA A 40 0.28 -0.51 -7.66
N THR A 41 1.21 -1.10 -8.43
CA THR A 41 1.40 -0.82 -9.87
C THR A 41 1.04 -1.99 -10.78
N ALA A 42 1.02 -3.20 -10.24
CA ALA A 42 0.74 -4.43 -10.98
C ALA A 42 -0.17 -5.37 -10.19
N ARG A 43 -1.04 -6.10 -10.90
CA ARG A 43 -1.88 -7.17 -10.35
C ARG A 43 -1.02 -8.34 -9.86
N ASP A 44 -1.43 -9.03 -8.80
CA ASP A 44 -0.91 -10.37 -8.50
C ASP A 44 -1.65 -11.40 -9.34
N ASP A 45 -1.02 -12.52 -9.67
CA ASP A 45 -1.62 -13.58 -10.50
C ASP A 45 -2.99 -14.04 -9.94
N SER A 46 -3.16 -14.00 -8.61
CA SER A 46 -4.40 -14.31 -7.89
C SER A 46 -5.09 -13.11 -7.21
N GLY A 47 -4.54 -11.90 -7.31
CA GLY A 47 -5.05 -10.72 -6.61
C GLY A 47 -6.14 -9.95 -7.37
N LYS A 48 -6.82 -9.03 -6.68
CA LYS A 48 -7.70 -8.05 -7.31
C LYS A 48 -6.93 -7.14 -8.29
N PRO A 49 -7.59 -6.58 -9.32
CA PRO A 49 -6.97 -5.60 -10.19
C PRO A 49 -6.40 -4.44 -9.37
N VAL A 50 -5.34 -3.82 -9.88
CA VAL A 50 -4.82 -2.58 -9.29
C VAL A 50 -5.79 -1.44 -9.59
N TYR A 51 -5.89 -0.48 -8.68
CA TYR A 51 -6.70 0.72 -8.93
C TYR A 51 -6.23 1.44 -10.22
N PRO A 52 -7.15 1.74 -11.16
CA PRO A 52 -6.78 2.14 -12.52
C PRO A 52 -6.12 3.51 -12.59
N ASP A 53 -6.53 4.47 -11.74
CA ASP A 53 -5.95 5.81 -11.73
C ASP A 53 -4.79 5.90 -10.73
N GLN A 54 -3.59 5.61 -11.24
CA GLN A 54 -2.35 5.66 -10.48
C GLN A 54 -2.04 7.03 -9.90
N LYS A 55 -2.39 8.12 -10.60
CA LYS A 55 -2.10 9.48 -10.12
C LYS A 55 -2.94 9.79 -8.90
N SER A 56 -4.23 9.46 -8.96
CA SER A 56 -5.14 9.62 -7.82
C SER A 56 -4.76 8.73 -6.64
N LEU A 57 -4.30 7.49 -6.88
CA LEU A 57 -3.81 6.60 -5.83
C LEU A 57 -2.57 7.14 -5.12
N ILE A 58 -1.59 7.64 -5.88
CA ILE A 58 -0.37 8.27 -5.33
C ILE A 58 -0.72 9.52 -4.54
N LEU A 59 -1.61 10.37 -5.09
CA LEU A 59 -2.06 11.58 -4.42
C LEU A 59 -2.79 11.25 -3.11
N ALA A 60 -3.66 10.25 -3.12
CA ALA A 60 -4.37 9.80 -1.92
C ALA A 60 -3.40 9.31 -0.84
N MET A 61 -2.42 8.48 -1.20
CA MET A 61 -1.38 8.05 -0.26
C MET A 61 -0.61 9.23 0.30
N LYS A 62 -0.17 10.17 -0.54
CA LYS A 62 0.55 11.37 -0.12
C LYS A 62 -0.26 12.19 0.88
N THR A 63 -1.49 12.54 0.52
CA THR A 63 -2.38 13.36 1.35
C THR A 63 -2.69 12.68 2.67
N THR A 64 -2.92 11.36 2.68
CA THR A 64 -3.14 10.63 3.93
C THR A 64 -1.90 10.62 4.82
N LEU A 65 -0.70 10.44 4.26
CA LEU A 65 0.55 10.49 5.03
C LEU A 65 0.80 11.89 5.63
N GLU A 66 0.50 12.95 4.88
CA GLU A 66 0.62 14.34 5.35
C GLU A 66 -0.32 14.65 6.52
N LYS A 67 -1.54 14.08 6.53
CA LYS A 67 -2.52 14.26 7.62
C LYS A 67 -2.08 13.66 8.96
N VAL A 68 -1.23 12.64 8.98
CA VAL A 68 -0.83 11.93 10.21
C VAL A 68 0.24 12.67 11.02
N GLY A 69 0.91 13.67 10.43
CA GLY A 69 1.83 14.53 11.18
C GLY A 69 3.12 13.84 11.66
N GLY A 70 3.61 12.81 10.93
CA GLY A 70 4.88 12.15 11.22
C GLY A 70 6.05 12.73 10.42
N LEU A 71 6.68 13.80 10.90
CA LEU A 71 8.00 14.24 10.42
C LEU A 71 9.03 13.14 10.72
N GLY A 72 9.28 12.27 9.75
CA GLY A 72 10.28 11.20 9.87
C GLY A 72 10.27 10.17 8.74
N SER A 73 9.21 10.09 7.93
CA SER A 73 9.15 9.14 6.82
C SER A 73 8.42 9.79 5.64
N ALA A 74 9.19 10.55 4.85
CA ALA A 74 8.68 11.17 3.63
C ALA A 74 8.32 10.08 2.61
N MET A 75 7.15 10.22 1.98
CA MET A 75 6.84 9.43 0.79
C MET A 75 7.78 9.87 -0.34
N VAL A 76 8.40 8.91 -1.03
CA VAL A 76 9.19 9.15 -2.24
C VAL A 76 8.47 8.59 -3.46
N LEU A 77 8.65 9.25 -4.61
CA LEU A 77 8.21 8.70 -5.89
C LEU A 77 9.32 7.86 -6.48
N ARG A 78 8.97 6.65 -6.95
CA ARG A 78 9.89 5.74 -7.62
C ARG A 78 9.24 5.18 -8.88
N VAL A 79 10.03 4.48 -9.68
CA VAL A 79 9.61 3.88 -10.95
C VAL A 79 9.91 2.39 -10.88
N ASP A 80 8.97 1.54 -11.29
CA ASP A 80 9.18 0.10 -11.36
C ASP A 80 9.86 -0.32 -12.68
N SER A 81 10.21 -1.61 -12.80
CA SER A 81 10.89 -2.15 -14.00
C SER A 81 10.07 -2.04 -15.30
N SER A 82 8.78 -1.70 -15.20
CA SER A 82 7.88 -1.47 -16.34
C SER A 82 7.60 0.03 -16.57
N ASN A 83 8.45 0.92 -16.03
CA ASN A 83 8.30 2.39 -16.13
C ASN A 83 7.02 2.96 -15.50
N ARG A 84 6.40 2.27 -14.53
CA ARG A 84 5.24 2.81 -13.79
C ARG A 84 5.70 3.54 -12.54
N VAL A 85 5.18 4.75 -12.34
CA VAL A 85 5.45 5.55 -11.14
C VAL A 85 4.63 5.02 -9.96
N PHE A 86 5.22 5.00 -8.77
CA PHE A 86 4.54 4.68 -7.51
C PHE A 86 5.05 5.52 -6.35
N GLY A 87 4.19 5.70 -5.34
CA GLY A 87 4.57 6.26 -4.04
C GLY A 87 5.10 5.18 -3.12
N GLU A 88 6.18 5.44 -2.40
CA GLU A 88 6.80 4.53 -1.44
C GLU A 88 7.07 5.25 -0.12
N PHE A 89 6.73 4.58 0.97
CA PHE A 89 7.06 4.93 2.34
C PHE A 89 7.89 3.80 2.93
N THR A 90 8.98 4.12 3.62
CA THR A 90 9.83 3.15 4.31
C THR A 90 10.03 3.56 5.76
N GLY A 91 10.11 2.58 6.66
CA GLY A 91 10.42 2.84 8.06
C GLY A 91 11.02 1.62 8.75
N THR A 92 11.45 1.83 9.99
CA THR A 92 11.85 0.75 10.92
C THR A 92 10.71 0.49 11.91
N GLY A 93 10.65 -0.72 12.46
CA GLY A 93 9.59 -1.10 13.40
C GLY A 93 9.16 -2.55 13.25
N ARG A 94 8.19 -2.98 14.06
CA ARG A 94 7.72 -4.37 14.05
C ARG A 94 6.71 -4.59 12.94
N GLN A 95 6.65 -5.82 12.44
CA GLN A 95 5.72 -6.23 11.38
C GLN A 95 4.26 -5.89 11.69
N GLU A 96 3.84 -6.11 12.94
CA GLU A 96 2.48 -5.81 13.42
C GLU A 96 2.14 -4.31 13.27
N ASP A 97 3.10 -3.44 13.60
CA ASP A 97 2.93 -1.99 13.48
C ASP A 97 2.75 -1.60 11.99
N PHE A 98 3.49 -2.24 11.09
CA PHE A 98 3.32 -2.06 9.63
C PHE A 98 1.99 -2.59 9.11
N LEU A 99 1.49 -3.72 9.62
CA LEU A 99 0.20 -4.27 9.21
C LEU A 99 -0.96 -3.39 9.67
N CYS A 100 -0.92 -2.93 10.92
CA CYS A 100 -1.87 -1.96 11.45
C CYS A 100 -1.86 -0.66 10.62
N PHE A 101 -0.66 -0.14 10.33
CA PHE A 101 -0.52 1.08 9.54
C PHE A 101 -0.97 0.90 8.09
N LEU A 102 -0.65 -0.24 7.46
CA LEU A 102 -1.12 -0.59 6.11
C LEU A 102 -2.65 -0.60 6.05
N GLY A 103 -3.30 -1.21 7.03
CA GLY A 103 -4.76 -1.28 7.10
C GLY A 103 -5.38 0.11 7.27
N TRP A 104 -4.88 0.89 8.21
CA TRP A 104 -5.33 2.25 8.43
C TRP A 104 -5.16 3.12 7.16
N LEU A 105 -3.97 3.10 6.56
CA LEU A 105 -3.65 3.87 5.36
C LEU A 105 -4.52 3.46 4.15
N ALA A 106 -4.74 2.16 3.94
CA ALA A 106 -5.61 1.67 2.88
C ALA A 106 -7.07 2.12 3.08
N THR A 107 -7.55 2.15 4.32
CA THR A 107 -8.91 2.61 4.65
C THR A 107 -9.10 4.08 4.28
N GLU A 108 -8.19 4.94 4.70
CA GLU A 108 -8.22 6.37 4.40
C GLU A 108 -8.13 6.66 2.89
N ILE A 109 -7.24 5.94 2.18
CA ILE A 109 -7.17 6.01 0.71
C ILE A 109 -8.50 5.59 0.09
N GLY A 110 -9.11 4.52 0.60
CA GLY A 110 -10.43 4.06 0.18
C GLY A 110 -11.50 5.14 0.28
N ILE A 111 -11.56 5.81 1.43
CA ILE A 111 -12.49 6.92 1.67
C ILE A 111 -12.22 8.06 0.67
N MET A 112 -10.96 8.45 0.50
CA MET A 112 -10.58 9.56 -0.38
C MET A 112 -10.85 9.28 -1.87
N LEU A 113 -10.79 8.02 -2.27
CA LEU A 113 -11.09 7.56 -3.63
C LEU A 113 -12.56 7.14 -3.79
N GLU A 114 -13.42 7.36 -2.79
CA GLU A 114 -14.83 6.98 -2.79
C GLU A 114 -15.06 5.48 -3.08
N LEU A 115 -14.12 4.64 -2.69
CA LEU A 115 -14.20 3.19 -2.82
C LEU A 115 -15.07 2.61 -1.72
N ASP A 116 -15.82 1.55 -2.00
CA ASP A 116 -16.59 0.87 -0.95
C ASP A 116 -15.65 0.28 0.11
N VAL A 117 -15.71 0.88 1.30
CA VAL A 117 -14.88 0.52 2.45
C VAL A 117 -15.58 -0.53 3.32
N LYS A 118 -16.89 -0.78 3.14
CA LYS A 118 -17.68 -1.69 3.99
C LYS A 118 -17.23 -3.15 3.87
N GLN A 119 -16.54 -3.55 4.94
CA GLN A 119 -16.49 -4.82 5.67
C GLN A 119 -16.54 -6.14 4.89
N ALA A 120 -15.48 -6.94 5.07
CA ALA A 120 -15.73 -8.30 5.52
C ALA A 120 -15.69 -8.30 7.03
N ALA A 121 -16.79 -8.73 7.62
CA ALA A 121 -16.82 -9.36 8.93
C ALA A 121 -15.97 -10.64 8.90
#